data_AF-A0A176S613-F1
#
_entry.id   AF-A0A176S613-F1
#
_cell.length_a   1.000
_cell.length_b   1.000
_cell.length_c   1.000
_cell.angle_alpha   90.00
_cell.angle_beta   90.00
_cell.angle_gamma   90.00
#
_symmetry.space_group_name_H-M   'P 1'
#
loop_
_entity.id
_entity.type
_entity.pdbx_description
1 polymer ?
#
loop_
_entity_poly.entity_id
_entity_poly.type
_entity_poly.pdbx_seq_one_letter_code
_entity_poly.pdbx_strand_id
1 'polypeptide(L)'
;MCLKIIEILHKVCFNYIENPYTEAKIMTKEIIGSRQLLNEVVGRFRIKGTNLTQWCKKNGIKEPNARIYLQGDRNGPKAKEWRRRIVEAARQPMKTN
;
A
#
# COMPACT_ATOMS: atom_id res chain seq x y z
N MET A 1 31.43 19.87 -40.82
CA MET A 1 31.07 20.50 -39.52
C MET A 1 29.59 20.22 -39.20
N CYS A 2 29.15 18.94 -39.21
CA CYS A 2 27.72 18.56 -39.04
C CYS A 2 27.46 17.27 -38.24
N LEU A 3 28.48 16.62 -37.68
CA LEU A 3 28.29 15.33 -36.95
C LEU A 3 28.22 15.50 -35.42
N LYS A 4 28.89 16.50 -34.84
CA LYS A 4 28.90 16.72 -33.38
C LYS A 4 27.54 17.19 -32.82
N ILE A 5 26.70 17.82 -33.63
CA ILE A 5 25.37 18.30 -33.18
C ILE A 5 24.38 17.15 -33.04
N ILE A 6 24.47 16.10 -33.88
CA ILE A 6 23.59 14.92 -33.82
C ILE A 6 23.89 14.09 -32.57
N GLU A 7 25.16 13.91 -32.19
CA GLU A 7 25.52 13.19 -30.96
C GLU A 7 25.05 13.90 -29.68
N ILE A 8 25.07 15.24 -29.67
CA ILE A 8 24.58 16.03 -28.53
C ILE A 8 23.05 15.91 -28.42
N LEU A 9 22.32 15.96 -29.54
CA LEU A 9 20.86 15.79 -29.55
C LEU A 9 20.44 14.37 -29.12
N HIS A 10 21.16 13.33 -29.54
CA HIS A 10 20.89 11.96 -29.08
C HIS A 10 21.15 11.77 -27.58
N LYS A 11 22.22 12.37 -27.03
CA LYS A 11 22.49 12.33 -25.58
C LYS A 11 21.47 13.09 -24.75
N VAL A 12 20.94 14.22 -25.25
CA VAL A 12 19.91 14.99 -24.54
C VAL A 12 18.56 14.26 -24.57
N CYS A 13 18.18 13.63 -25.69
CA CYS A 13 16.94 12.84 -25.77
C CYS A 13 16.99 11.53 -24.97
N PHE A 14 18.15 10.85 -24.88
CA PHE A 14 18.25 9.60 -24.13
C PHE A 14 18.29 9.82 -22.61
N ASN A 15 18.88 10.92 -22.12
CA ASN A 15 18.88 11.26 -20.69
C ASN A 15 17.51 11.71 -20.14
N TYR A 16 16.51 11.94 -21.00
CA TYR A 16 15.15 12.29 -20.58
C TYR A 16 14.25 11.05 -20.35
N ILE A 17 14.77 9.84 -20.56
CA ILE A 17 14.02 8.57 -20.41
C ILE A 17 14.06 8.06 -18.96
N GLU A 18 15.04 8.46 -18.15
CA GLU A 18 15.06 8.14 -16.73
C GLU A 18 14.57 9.34 -15.92
N ASN A 19 13.26 9.56 -15.98
CA ASN A 19 12.57 10.41 -15.04
C ASN A 19 12.63 9.73 -13.64
N PRO A 20 13.42 10.22 -12.67
CA PRO A 20 13.56 9.59 -11.35
C PRO A 20 12.30 9.70 -10.49
N TYR A 21 11.27 10.41 -10.97
CA TYR A 21 9.95 10.47 -10.32
C TYR A 21 9.01 9.34 -10.76
N THR A 22 9.41 8.48 -11.71
CA THR A 22 8.55 7.36 -12.16
C THR A 22 8.65 6.15 -11.23
N GLU A 23 9.82 5.90 -10.64
CA GLU A 23 9.99 4.80 -9.66
C GLU A 23 9.42 5.16 -8.27
N ALA A 24 9.38 6.46 -7.93
CA ALA A 24 8.81 6.93 -6.65
C ALA A 24 7.29 7.17 -6.69
N LYS A 25 6.66 7.15 -7.87
CA LYS A 25 5.20 7.36 -8.04
C LYS A 25 4.39 6.07 -8.03
N ILE A 26 4.87 5.06 -7.30
CA ILE A 26 3.98 4.12 -6.60
C ILE A 26 3.78 4.65 -5.17
N MET A 27 3.51 5.96 -5.05
CA MET A 27 2.83 6.49 -3.87
C MET A 27 1.45 5.86 -3.87
N THR A 28 1.37 4.75 -3.14
CA THR A 28 0.19 4.03 -2.71
C THR A 28 -1.03 4.93 -2.76
N LYS A 29 -1.97 4.66 -3.67
CA LYS A 29 -3.31 5.22 -3.61
C LYS A 29 -3.76 5.18 -2.16
N GLU A 30 -4.01 6.34 -1.56
CA GLU A 30 -4.34 6.43 -0.15
C GLU A 30 -5.50 5.47 0.13
N ILE A 31 -5.31 4.58 1.12
CA ILE A 31 -6.34 3.61 1.47
C ILE A 31 -7.39 4.38 2.26
N ILE A 32 -8.49 4.71 1.61
CA ILE A 32 -9.64 5.38 2.22
C ILE A 32 -10.35 4.38 3.12
N GLY A 33 -10.55 4.77 4.39
CA GLY A 33 -11.32 3.96 5.32
C GLY A 33 -12.80 3.93 4.92
N SER A 34 -13.42 2.76 4.98
CA SER A 34 -14.85 2.59 4.70
C SER A 34 -15.38 1.31 5.35
N ARG A 35 -16.71 1.21 5.48
CA ARG A 35 -17.35 -0.04 5.93
C ARG A 35 -17.07 -1.19 4.96
N GLN A 36 -16.98 -0.92 3.66
CA GLN A 36 -16.63 -1.90 2.65
C GLN A 36 -15.20 -2.43 2.85
N LEU A 37 -14.24 -1.56 3.16
CA LEU A 37 -12.86 -1.96 3.45
C LEU A 37 -12.78 -2.89 4.66
N LEU A 38 -13.51 -2.59 5.73
CA LEU A 38 -13.58 -3.46 6.91
C LEU A 38 -14.09 -4.86 6.53
N ASN A 39 -15.18 -4.94 5.76
CA ASN A 39 -15.76 -6.21 5.33
C ASN A 39 -14.80 -7.00 4.43
N GLU A 40 -14.13 -6.34 3.48
CA GLU A 40 -13.15 -6.98 2.59
C GLU A 40 -11.99 -7.58 3.42
N VAL A 41 -11.42 -6.79 4.32
CA VAL A 41 -10.30 -7.22 5.17
C VAL A 41 -10.69 -8.42 6.03
N VAL A 42 -11.86 -8.36 6.68
CA VAL A 42 -12.36 -9.47 7.51
C VAL A 42 -12.60 -10.71 6.68
N GLY A 43 -13.20 -10.57 5.48
CA GLY A 43 -13.41 -11.68 4.55
C GLY A 43 -12.10 -12.34 4.12
N ARG A 44 -11.08 -11.54 3.78
CA ARG A 44 -9.75 -12.04 3.40
C ARG A 44 -9.06 -12.77 4.54
N PHE A 45 -9.15 -12.29 5.79
CA PHE A 45 -8.60 -13.03 6.92
C PHE A 45 -9.29 -14.39 7.11
N ARG A 46 -10.62 -14.45 6.96
CA ARG A 46 -11.39 -15.70 7.05
C ARG A 46 -10.98 -16.71 5.99
N ILE A 47 -10.79 -16.27 4.74
CA ILE A 47 -10.33 -17.12 3.63
C ILE A 47 -8.96 -17.75 3.95
N LYS A 48 -8.10 -17.05 4.70
CA LYS A 48 -6.79 -17.56 5.14
C LYS A 48 -6.85 -18.47 6.37
N GLY A 49 -8.02 -18.73 6.93
CA GLY A 49 -8.16 -19.50 8.17
C GLY A 49 -7.74 -18.75 9.43
N THR A 50 -7.67 -17.41 9.39
CA THR A 50 -7.44 -16.58 10.59
C THR A 50 -8.54 -15.52 10.75
N ASN A 51 -8.41 -14.63 11.72
CA ASN A 51 -9.33 -13.53 11.91
C ASN A 51 -8.61 -12.25 12.31
N LEU A 52 -9.31 -11.11 12.16
CA LEU A 52 -8.77 -9.80 12.48
C LEU A 52 -8.30 -9.71 13.94
N THR A 53 -9.04 -10.30 14.88
CA THR A 53 -8.71 -10.29 16.32
C THR A 53 -7.37 -10.99 16.61
N GLN A 54 -7.15 -12.17 16.04
CA GLN A 54 -5.89 -12.92 16.15
C GLN A 54 -4.72 -12.13 15.56
N TRP A 55 -4.91 -11.55 14.37
CA TRP A 55 -3.89 -10.72 13.75
C TRP A 55 -3.59 -9.48 14.61
N CYS A 56 -4.61 -8.82 15.15
CA CYS A 56 -4.48 -7.67 16.03
C CYS A 56 -3.69 -8.02 17.31
N LYS A 57 -4.02 -9.13 17.96
CA LYS A 57 -3.31 -9.64 19.15
C LYS A 57 -1.83 -9.88 18.86
N LYS A 58 -1.50 -10.50 17.72
CA LYS A 58 -0.11 -10.75 17.30
C LYS A 58 0.68 -9.46 17.02
N ASN A 59 0.02 -8.40 16.57
CA ASN A 59 0.65 -7.14 16.19
C ASN A 59 0.54 -6.04 17.25
N GLY A 60 -0.01 -6.34 18.44
CA GLY A 60 -0.08 -5.40 19.56
C GLY A 60 -1.09 -4.26 19.38
N ILE A 61 -2.10 -4.42 18.52
CA ILE A 61 -3.20 -3.45 18.36
C ILE A 61 -4.49 -4.02 18.97
N LYS A 62 -5.27 -3.17 19.65
CA LYS A 62 -6.61 -3.54 20.12
C LYS A 62 -7.58 -3.59 18.95
N GLU A 63 -8.37 -4.67 18.84
CA GLU A 63 -9.33 -4.86 17.74
C GLU A 63 -10.29 -3.67 17.53
N PRO A 64 -10.85 -3.02 18.57
CA PRO A 64 -11.71 -1.85 18.37
C PRO A 64 -10.99 -0.70 17.63
N ASN A 65 -9.71 -0.47 17.90
CA ASN A 65 -8.92 0.53 17.19
C ASN A 65 -8.72 0.14 15.72
N ALA A 66 -8.44 -1.14 15.45
CA ALA A 66 -8.30 -1.64 14.08
C ALA A 66 -9.59 -1.41 13.28
N ARG A 67 -10.77 -1.64 13.87
CA ARG A 67 -12.07 -1.38 13.22
C ARG A 67 -12.29 0.10 12.91
N ILE A 68 -12.07 0.98 13.89
CA ILE A 68 -12.13 2.44 13.72
C ILE A 68 -11.20 2.91 12.60
N TYR A 69 -9.98 2.36 12.53
CA TYR A 69 -9.02 2.73 11.49
C TYR A 69 -9.46 2.26 10.10
N LEU A 70 -9.99 1.03 9.99
CA LEU A 70 -10.51 0.48 8.73
C LEU A 70 -11.78 1.19 8.25
N GLN A 71 -12.66 1.61 9.17
CA GLN A 71 -13.90 2.32 8.85
C GLN A 71 -13.64 3.76 8.40
N GLY A 72 -12.53 4.36 8.81
CA GLY A 72 -12.18 5.73 8.46
C GLY A 72 -12.59 6.76 9.52
N ASP A 73 -13.16 6.32 10.64
CA ASP A 73 -13.59 7.18 11.75
C ASP A 73 -12.40 7.95 12.39
N ARG A 74 -11.19 7.39 12.30
CA ARG A 74 -9.94 8.08 12.65
C ARG A 74 -8.96 8.03 11.47
N ASN A 75 -8.53 9.21 11.00
CA ASN A 75 -7.65 9.37 9.82
C ASN A 75 -6.30 10.02 10.13
N GLY A 76 -5.88 10.07 11.40
CA GLY A 76 -4.54 10.56 11.76
C GLY A 76 -3.41 9.69 11.19
N PRO A 77 -2.15 10.17 11.17
CA PRO A 77 -1.01 9.46 10.57
C PRO A 77 -0.85 8.03 11.06
N LYS A 78 -0.98 7.81 12.38
CA LYS A 78 -0.95 6.48 13.01
C LYS A 78 -2.08 5.57 12.53
N ALA A 79 -3.28 6.12 12.33
CA ALA A 79 -4.43 5.33 11.88
C ALA A 79 -4.27 4.92 10.41
N LYS A 80 -3.76 5.83 9.56
CA LYS A 80 -3.43 5.52 8.16
C LYS A 80 -2.37 4.43 8.05
N GLU A 81 -1.33 4.49 8.87
CA GLU A 81 -0.28 3.46 8.88
C GLU A 81 -0.82 2.10 9.33
N TRP A 82 -1.59 2.05 10.42
CA TRP A 82 -2.21 0.79 10.83
C TRP A 82 -3.17 0.22 9.78
N ARG A 83 -3.98 1.08 9.15
CA ARG A 83 -4.86 0.67 8.04
C ARG A 83 -4.06 0.03 6.92
N ARG A 84 -2.94 0.64 6.52
CA ARG A 84 -2.03 0.10 5.51
C ARG A 84 -1.53 -1.28 5.88
N ARG A 85 -0.98 -1.44 7.08
CA ARG A 85 -0.46 -2.74 7.58
C ARG A 85 -1.53 -3.83 7.63
N ILE A 86 -2.74 -3.49 8.07
CA ILE A 86 -3.86 -4.44 8.13
C ILE A 86 -4.26 -4.88 6.70
N VAL A 87 -4.39 -3.94 5.77
CA VAL A 87 -4.77 -4.23 4.38
C VAL A 87 -3.70 -5.06 3.67
N GLU A 88 -2.43 -4.75 3.87
CA GLU A 88 -1.31 -5.54 3.33
C GLU A 88 -1.34 -6.97 3.87
N ALA A 89 -1.50 -7.12 5.19
CA ALA A 89 -1.63 -8.43 5.81
C ALA A 89 -2.85 -9.21 5.31
N ALA A 90 -3.96 -8.53 4.99
CA ALA A 90 -5.13 -9.13 4.38
C ALA A 90 -4.92 -9.52 2.90
N ARG A 91 -4.05 -8.82 2.17
CA ARG A 91 -3.76 -9.12 0.74
C ARG A 91 -2.74 -10.22 0.51
N GLN A 92 -1.83 -10.48 1.45
CA GLN A 92 -0.80 -11.52 1.28
C GLN A 92 -1.42 -12.91 1.04
N PRO A 93 -0.90 -13.76 0.15
CA PRO A 93 -1.42 -15.12 -0.04
C PRO A 93 -1.23 -15.96 1.24
N MET A 94 -2.08 -16.99 1.41
CA MET A 94 -1.88 -17.98 2.47
C MET A 94 -0.54 -18.67 2.25
N LYS A 95 0.31 -18.76 3.29
CA LYS A 95 1.53 -19.57 3.21
C LYS A 95 1.13 -21.03 3.36
N THR A 96 1.14 -21.78 2.26
CA THR A 96 1.10 -23.24 2.28
C THR A 96 2.46 -23.75 2.76
N ASN A 97 2.44 -24.61 3.77
CA ASN A 97 3.62 -25.28 4.33
C ASN A 97 3.68 -26.72 3.85
#